data_AF-A0A1U7TNC6-F1
#
_entry.id   AF-A0A1U7TNC6-F1
#
_cell.length_a   1.000
_cell.length_b   1.000
_cell.length_c   1.000
_cell.angle_alpha   90.00
_cell.angle_beta   90.00
_cell.angle_gamma   90.00
#
_symmetry.space_group_name_H-M   'P 1'
#
loop_
_entity.id
_entity.type
_entity.pdbx_description
1 polymer ?
#
loop_
_entity_poly.entity_id
_entity_poly.type
_entity_poly.pdbx_seq_one_letter_code
_entity_poly.pdbx_strand_id
1 'polypeptide(L)' 'MAALAARGTVAMRANINRHVAFVRKIPWTAASSELREHFAQFGHIRKCIVPF' A
#
# COMPACT_ATOMS: atom_id res chain seq x y z
N MET A 1 -35.14 28.32 10.87
CA MET A 1 -34.75 27.49 12.02
C MET A 1 -35.09 26.04 11.69
N ALA A 2 -34.23 25.09 11.33
CA ALA A 2 -32.79 25.00 11.16
C ALA A 2 -32.55 23.98 10.04
N ALA A 3 -31.74 24.32 9.04
CA ALA A 3 -31.19 23.36 8.11
C ALA A 3 -29.84 22.92 8.67
N LEU A 4 -29.63 21.61 8.88
CA LEU A 4 -28.34 20.98 8.59
C LEU A 4 -28.50 19.45 8.60
N ALA A 5 -28.61 18.89 7.40
CA ALA A 5 -28.34 17.48 7.15
C ALA A 5 -26.82 17.26 7.30
N ALA A 6 -26.37 16.88 8.49
CA ALA A 6 -25.02 16.37 8.68
C ALA A 6 -24.96 14.94 8.11
N ARG A 7 -24.72 14.87 6.79
CA ARG A 7 -24.36 13.63 6.10
C ARG A 7 -23.12 13.05 6.78
N GLY A 8 -23.15 11.74 7.00
CA GLY A 8 -22.21 11.01 7.85
C GLY A 8 -20.75 11.33 7.57
N THR A 9 -20.01 11.58 8.64
CA THR A 9 -18.56 11.39 8.61
C THR A 9 -18.31 9.89 8.62
N VAL A 10 -18.23 9.28 7.43
CA VAL A 10 -17.44 8.06 7.26
C VAL A 10 -16.01 8.48 7.59
N ALA A 11 -15.63 8.36 8.85
CA ALA A 11 -14.25 8.49 9.26
C ALA A 11 -13.53 7.32 8.60
N MET A 12 -12.96 7.59 7.42
CA MET A 12 -11.98 6.70 6.84
C MET A 12 -10.87 6.59 7.87
N ARG A 13 -10.85 5.47 8.60
CA ARG A 13 -9.80 5.15 9.54
C ARG A 13 -8.55 4.99 8.68
N ALA A 14 -7.82 6.09 8.51
CA ALA A 14 -6.56 6.12 7.83
C ALA A 14 -5.71 5.02 8.47
N ASN A 15 -5.34 4.02 7.67
CA ASN A 15 -4.60 2.86 8.13
C ASN A 15 -3.19 3.34 8.49
N ILE A 16 -3.02 3.72 9.76
CA ILE A 16 -1.86 4.45 10.28
C ILE A 16 -0.58 3.59 10.42
N ASN A 17 -0.60 2.31 10.00
CA ASN A 17 0.56 1.42 10.00
C ASN A 17 0.78 0.75 8.63
N ARG A 18 0.81 1.53 7.56
CA ARG A 18 1.24 1.02 6.25
C ARG A 18 2.76 1.12 6.13
N HIS A 19 3.45 0.02 6.41
CA HIS A 19 4.86 -0.12 6.08
C HIS A 19 5.03 -0.23 4.56
N VAL A 20 5.77 0.72 3.97
CA VAL A 20 6.06 0.78 2.53
C VAL A 20 7.56 0.93 2.36
N ALA A 21 8.15 0.07 1.51
CA ALA A 21 9.55 0.15 1.14
C ALA A 21 9.70 0.60 -0.31
N PHE A 22 10.60 1.55 -0.55
CA PHE A 22 11.00 1.97 -1.89
C PHE A 22 12.38 1.40 -2.19
N VAL A 23 12.47 0.56 -3.22
CA VAL A 23 13.70 -0.13 -3.59
C VAL A 23 14.14 0.34 -4.97
N ARG A 24 15.39 0.79 -5.08
CA ARG A 24 16.01 1.24 -6.34
C ARG A 24 17.01 0.18 -6.81
N LYS A 25 17.45 0.30 -8.06
CA LYS A 25 18.41 -0.63 -8.70
C LYS A 25 17.87 -2.07 -8.81
N ILE A 26 16.57 -2.22 -8.98
CA ILE A 26 15.97 -3.51 -9.34
C ILE A 26 16.25 -3.78 -10.82
N PRO A 27 16.67 -5.01 -11.19
CA PRO A 27 16.82 -5.40 -12.60
C PRO A 27 15.51 -5.21 -13.37
N TRP A 28 15.58 -4.76 -14.62
CA TRP A 28 14.40 -4.55 -15.47
C TRP A 28 13.64 -5.85 -15.81
N THR A 29 14.30 -7.00 -15.64
CA THR A 29 13.74 -8.33 -15.86
C THR A 29 13.04 -8.92 -14.64
N ALA A 30 13.20 -8.31 -13.45
CA ALA A 30 12.69 -8.89 -12.21
C ALA A 30 11.16 -8.87 -12.19
N ALA A 31 10.53 -10.02 -11.95
CA ALA A 31 9.07 -10.09 -11.91
C ALA A 31 8.52 -9.66 -10.54
N SER A 32 7.27 -9.19 -10.51
CA SER A 32 6.60 -8.84 -9.26
C SER A 32 6.48 -10.02 -8.28
N SER A 33 6.39 -11.26 -8.78
CA SER A 33 6.38 -12.50 -7.99
C SER A 33 7.71 -12.73 -7.27
N GLU A 34 8.83 -12.62 -7.99
CA GLU A 34 10.19 -12.79 -7.44
C GLU A 34 10.47 -11.77 -6.35
N LEU A 35 10.11 -10.50 -6.58
CA LEU A 35 10.26 -9.45 -5.57
C LEU A 35 9.41 -9.77 -4.34
N ARG A 36 8.19 -10.28 -4.53
CA ARG A 36 7.30 -10.64 -3.44
C ARG A 36 7.89 -11.75 -2.56
N GLU A 37 8.41 -12.80 -3.19
CA GLU A 37 9.07 -13.92 -2.51
C GLU A 37 10.34 -13.45 -1.79
N HIS A 38 11.17 -12.64 -2.45
CA HIS A 38 12.38 -12.09 -1.86
C HIS A 38 12.09 -11.21 -0.63
N PHE A 39 11.07 -10.35 -0.69
CA PHE A 39 10.71 -9.47 0.43
C PHE A 39 9.79 -10.12 1.47
N ALA A 40 9.27 -11.33 1.22
CA ALA A 40 8.40 -12.04 2.17
C ALA A 40 9.09 -12.33 3.52
N GLN A 41 10.43 -12.38 3.53
CA GLN A 41 11.22 -12.52 4.77
C GLN A 41 11.04 -11.35 5.75
N PHE A 42 10.71 -10.14 5.26
CA PHE A 42 10.48 -8.97 6.10
C PHE A 42 9.02 -8.85 6.57
N GLY A 43 8.15 -9.73 6.07
CA GLY A 43 6.74 -9.78 6.43
C GLY A 43 5.82 -9.95 5.23
N HIS A 44 4.52 -9.95 5.51
CA HIS A 44 3.51 -10.18 4.48
C HIS A 44 3.39 -9.01 3.49
N ILE A 45 3.72 -9.25 2.22
CA ILE A 45 3.60 -8.27 1.14
C ILE A 45 2.15 -8.18 0.66
N ARG A 46 1.47 -7.11 1.08
CA ARG A 46 0.10 -6.78 0.67
C ARG A 46 0.00 -6.26 -0.77
N LYS A 47 0.98 -5.48 -1.21
CA LYS A 47 1.02 -4.86 -2.53
C LYS A 47 2.48 -4.75 -2.98
N CYS A 48 2.76 -5.20 -4.20
CA CYS A 48 4.02 -4.97 -4.89
C CYS A 48 3.68 -4.26 -6.19
N ILE A 49 4.30 -3.11 -6.43
CA ILE A 49 4.15 -2.36 -7.68
C ILE A 49 5.56 -2.19 -8.21
N VAL A 50 5.78 -2.63 -9.44
CA VAL A 50 7.04 -2.41 -10.12
C VAL A 50 6.76 -1.52 -11.31
N PRO A 51 7.44 -0.37 -11.42
CA PRO A 51 7.20 0.56 -12.52
C PRO A 51 7.95 0.05 -13.76
N PHE A 52 7.32 -0.87 -14.47
CA PHE A 52 7.59 -1.18 -15.88
C PHE A 52 6.27 -1.45 -16.59
#